data_AF-A0A3D5Y053-F1
#
_entry.id   AF-A0A3D5Y053-F1
#
_cell.length_a   1.000
_cell.length_b   1.000
_cell.length_c   1.000
_cell.angle_alpha   90.00
_cell.angle_beta   90.00
_cell.angle_gamma   90.00
#
_symmetry.space_group_name_H-M   'P 1'
#
loop_
_entity.id
_entity.type
_entity.pdbx_description
1 polymer ?
#
loop_
_entity_poly.entity_id
_entity_poly.type
_entity_poly.pdbx_seq_one_letter_code
_entity_poly.pdbx_strand_id
1 'polypeptide(L)'
;MKSVTTDPAQAVVARPFDALLEFLGAGLNTLLDIGCGTGALSDELAQQGYSVTALDPQIGEGVLASRVRGSAHALPLADDTFDCTLLHWSLHHVPQDSM
;
A
#
# COMPACT_ATOMS: atom_id res chain seq x y z
N MET A 1 11.93 4.35 24.25
CA MET A 1 12.86 4.66 23.14
C MET A 1 13.89 3.55 23.10
N LYS A 2 13.78 2.57 22.18
CA LYS A 2 14.78 1.50 22.04
C LYS A 2 16.04 2.11 21.40
N SER A 3 17.21 1.90 22.01
CA SER A 3 18.48 2.39 21.47
C SER A 3 18.79 1.71 20.14
N VAL A 4 19.00 2.49 19.08
CA VAL A 4 19.52 2.00 17.81
C VAL A 4 20.96 1.55 18.04
N THR A 5 21.28 0.30 17.71
CA THR A 5 22.65 -0.22 17.78
C THR A 5 23.47 0.43 16.66
N THR A 6 24.67 0.91 16.96
CA THR A 6 25.56 1.60 16.00
C THR A 6 26.59 0.66 15.36
N ASP A 7 26.51 -0.65 15.62
CA ASP A 7 27.35 -1.66 14.98
C ASP A 7 26.86 -1.92 13.54
N PRO A 8 27.65 -1.58 12.51
CA PRO A 8 27.28 -1.80 11.11
C PRO A 8 27.04 -3.27 10.79
N ALA A 9 27.69 -4.20 11.51
CA ALA A 9 27.51 -5.63 11.32
C ALA A 9 26.17 -6.15 11.90
N GLN A 10 25.50 -5.35 12.72
CA GLN A 10 24.18 -5.65 13.30
C GLN A 10 23.09 -4.70 12.77
N ALA A 11 23.42 -3.83 11.81
CA ALA A 11 22.47 -2.91 11.21
C ALA A 11 21.49 -3.69 10.33
N VAL A 12 20.23 -3.77 10.77
CA VAL A 12 19.13 -4.24 9.93
C VAL A 12 18.53 -3.02 9.24
N VAL A 13 18.57 -3.00 7.91
CA VAL A 13 17.79 -2.02 7.15
C VAL A 13 16.32 -2.40 7.32
N ALA A 14 15.59 -1.61 8.11
CA ALA A 14 14.14 -1.76 8.21
C ALA A 14 13.55 -1.66 6.81
N ARG A 15 12.76 -2.65 6.41
CA ARG A 15 12.11 -2.58 5.10
C ARG A 15 11.06 -1.47 5.17
N PRO A 16 10.82 -0.72 4.08
CA PRO A 16 9.72 0.25 4.04
C PRO A 16 8.38 -0.35 4.47
N PHE A 17 8.20 -1.65 4.19
CA PHE A 17 7.07 -2.45 4.63
C PHE A 17 6.91 -2.52 6.16
N ASP A 18 8.00 -2.68 6.91
CA ASP A 18 7.94 -2.83 8.37
C ASP A 18 7.46 -1.52 9.02
N ALA A 19 7.93 -0.38 8.50
CA ALA A 19 7.44 0.94 8.93
C ALA A 19 5.96 1.16 8.56
N LEU A 20 5.55 0.72 7.36
CA LEU A 20 4.16 0.80 6.93
C LEU A 20 3.23 0.01 7.88
N LEU A 21 3.62 -1.21 8.26
CA LEU A 21 2.84 -2.02 9.21
C LEU A 21 2.69 -1.34 10.58
N GLU A 22 3.74 -0.67 11.06
CA GLU A 22 3.68 0.10 12.31
C GLU A 22 2.68 1.26 12.22
N PHE A 23 2.61 1.95 11.07
CA PHE A 23 1.65 3.03 10.82
C PHE A 23 0.21 2.56 10.66
N LEU A 24 -0.01 1.42 10.00
CA LEU A 24 -1.34 0.85 9.82
C LEU A 24 -1.96 0.45 11.17
N GLY A 25 -1.14 0.02 12.13
CA GLY A 25 -1.59 -0.29 13.48
C GLY A 25 -2.57 -1.47 13.56
N ALA A 26 -3.01 -1.80 14.76
CA ALA A 26 -4.01 -2.84 14.98
C ALA A 26 -5.43 -2.25 14.86
N GLY A 27 -6.27 -2.81 13.99
CA GLY A 27 -7.69 -2.49 13.91
C GLY A 27 -8.22 -2.01 12.54
N LEU A 28 -7.35 -1.80 11.55
CA LEU A 28 -7.77 -1.58 10.16
C LEU A 28 -8.18 -2.91 9.53
N ASN A 29 -9.38 -2.98 8.97
CA ASN A 29 -9.87 -4.19 8.30
C ASN A 29 -9.78 -4.06 6.78
N THR A 30 -10.01 -2.85 6.24
CA THR A 30 -10.15 -2.60 4.81
C THR A 30 -9.18 -1.52 4.33
N LEU A 31 -8.40 -1.84 3.29
CA LEU A 31 -7.33 -1.01 2.76
C LEU A 31 -7.49 -0.83 1.26
N LEU A 32 -7.31 0.41 0.79
CA LEU A 32 -7.18 0.74 -0.63
C LEU A 32 -5.72 1.12 -0.94
N ASP A 33 -5.08 0.39 -1.84
CA ASP A 33 -3.72 0.67 -2.33
C ASP A 33 -3.79 1.27 -3.74
N ILE A 34 -3.55 2.58 -3.87
CA ILE A 34 -3.67 3.35 -5.11
C ILE A 34 -2.32 3.51 -5.78
N GLY A 35 -2.27 3.13 -7.06
CA GLY A 35 -1.05 3.09 -7.86
C GLY A 35 -0.15 1.93 -7.44
N CYS A 36 -0.75 0.77 -7.18
CA CYS A 36 -0.07 -0.42 -6.67
C CYS A 36 0.82 -1.13 -7.71
N GLY A 37 0.84 -0.67 -8.97
CA GLY A 37 1.49 -1.34 -10.08
C GLY A 37 0.96 -2.76 -10.27
N THR A 38 1.84 -3.76 -10.13
CA THR A 38 1.47 -5.18 -10.23
C THR A 38 0.85 -5.76 -8.96
N GLY A 39 0.82 -5.01 -7.84
CA GLY A 39 0.15 -5.40 -6.59
C GLY A 39 1.01 -6.19 -5.60
N ALA A 40 2.35 -6.18 -5.74
CA ALA A 40 3.24 -6.94 -4.86
C ALA A 40 3.09 -6.54 -3.37
N LEU A 41 3.06 -5.23 -3.07
CA LEU A 41 2.81 -4.73 -1.72
C LEU A 41 1.41 -5.12 -1.24
N SER A 42 0.41 -4.98 -2.10
CA SER A 42 -0.99 -5.27 -1.79
C SER A 42 -1.18 -6.74 -1.40
N ASP A 43 -0.48 -7.65 -2.09
CA ASP A 43 -0.48 -9.08 -1.74
C ASP A 43 0.27 -9.38 -0.45
N GLU A 44 1.40 -8.73 -0.18
CA GLU A 44 2.12 -8.86 1.10
C GLU A 44 1.24 -8.39 2.26
N LEU A 45 0.52 -7.27 2.10
CA LEU A 45 -0.47 -6.79 3.09
C LEU A 45 -1.65 -7.75 3.25
N ALA A 46 -2.19 -8.31 2.16
CA ALA A 46 -3.26 -9.30 2.24
C ALA A 46 -2.81 -10.57 3.00
N GLN A 47 -1.55 -11.00 2.83
CA GLN A 47 -0.97 -12.11 3.60
C GLN A 47 -0.83 -11.80 5.09
N GLN A 48 -0.70 -10.52 5.47
CA GLN A 48 -0.70 -10.10 6.88
C GLN A 48 -2.12 -10.01 7.48
N GLY A 49 -3.16 -10.32 6.69
CA GLY A 49 -4.55 -10.40 7.16
C GLY A 49 -5.41 -9.17 6.88
N TYR A 50 -4.88 -8.17 6.17
CA TYR A 50 -5.67 -7.01 5.73
C TYR A 50 -6.59 -7.37 4.56
N SER A 51 -7.80 -6.81 4.50
CA SER A 51 -8.64 -6.87 3.30
C SER A 51 -8.24 -5.75 2.35
N VAL A 52 -7.43 -6.09 1.34
CA VAL A 52 -6.81 -5.10 0.45
C VAL A 52 -7.52 -5.06 -0.90
N THR A 53 -7.85 -3.86 -1.35
CA THR A 53 -8.20 -3.55 -2.74
C THR A 53 -7.04 -2.80 -3.38
N ALA A 54 -6.51 -3.33 -4.47
CA ALA A 54 -5.36 -2.81 -5.20
C ALA A 54 -5.83 -2.18 -6.50
N LEU A 55 -5.52 -0.90 -6.71
CA LEU A 55 -5.95 -0.13 -7.86
C LEU A 55 -4.75 0.42 -8.63
N ASP A 56 -4.65 0.07 -9.91
CA ASP A 56 -3.67 0.65 -10.82
C ASP A 56 -4.15 0.53 -12.28
N PRO A 57 -3.85 1.50 -13.17
CA PRO A 57 -4.20 1.40 -14.58
C PRO A 57 -3.58 0.18 -15.29
N GLN A 58 -2.43 -0.28 -14.82
CA GLN A 58 -1.65 -1.37 -15.40
C GLN A 58 -1.81 -2.69 -14.65
N ILE A 59 -2.70 -2.74 -13.65
CA ILE A 59 -2.86 -3.92 -12.81
C ILE A 59 -3.24 -5.16 -13.63
N GLY A 60 -2.60 -6.27 -13.29
CA GLY A 60 -2.89 -7.59 -13.84
C GLY A 60 -3.78 -8.43 -12.91
N GLU A 61 -3.95 -9.69 -13.28
CA GLU A 61 -4.63 -10.68 -12.44
C GLU A 61 -3.84 -10.95 -11.16
N GLY A 62 -4.56 -11.25 -10.08
CA GLY A 62 -3.99 -11.58 -8.77
C GLY A 62 -5.03 -12.27 -7.90
N VAL A 63 -4.57 -12.98 -6.86
CA VAL A 63 -5.45 -13.84 -6.06
C VAL A 63 -5.56 -13.46 -4.59
N LEU A 64 -4.61 -12.68 -4.04
CA LEU A 64 -4.60 -12.35 -2.62
C LEU A 64 -5.36 -11.05 -2.33
N ALA A 65 -4.93 -9.92 -2.90
CA ALA A 65 -5.71 -8.68 -2.83
C ALA A 65 -6.73 -8.57 -3.99
N SER A 66 -7.86 -7.92 -3.74
CA SER A 66 -8.86 -7.61 -4.78
C SER A 66 -8.23 -6.67 -5.82
N ARG A 67 -8.42 -6.94 -7.11
CA ARG A 67 -7.79 -6.20 -8.20
C ARG A 67 -8.80 -5.32 -8.92
N VAL A 68 -8.48 -4.03 -9.02
CA VAL A 68 -9.32 -3.05 -9.72
C VAL A 68 -8.47 -2.29 -10.72
N ARG A 69 -8.69 -2.52 -12.01
CA ARG A 69 -8.07 -1.71 -13.04
C ARG A 69 -8.76 -0.35 -13.11
N GLY A 70 -8.05 0.72 -12.79
CA GLY A 70 -8.62 2.07 -12.74
C GLY A 70 -7.59 3.16 -12.52
N SER A 71 -8.01 4.41 -12.70
CA SER A 71 -7.19 5.60 -12.44
C SER A 71 -7.51 6.19 -11.08
N ALA A 72 -6.50 6.72 -10.41
CA ALA A 72 -6.66 7.49 -9.17
C ALA A 72 -7.50 8.78 -9.37
N HIS A 73 -7.55 9.32 -10.59
CA HIS A 73 -8.26 10.57 -10.90
C HIS A 73 -9.79 10.42 -10.91
N ALA A 74 -10.28 9.19 -11.09
CA ALA A 74 -11.71 8.87 -11.08
C ALA A 74 -11.87 7.45 -10.54
N LEU A 75 -11.93 7.34 -9.21
CA LEU A 75 -11.99 6.06 -8.53
C LEU A 75 -13.31 5.34 -8.85
N PRO A 76 -13.28 4.12 -9.41
CA PRO A 76 -14.47 3.32 -9.68
C PRO A 76 -14.89 2.53 -8.43
N LEU A 77 -14.87 3.19 -7.27
CA LEU A 77 -15.09 2.59 -5.96
C LEU A 77 -16.14 3.43 -5.22
N ALA A 78 -16.89 2.78 -4.33
CA ALA A 78 -17.87 3.49 -3.51
C ALA A 78 -17.18 4.33 -2.44
N ASP A 79 -17.81 5.44 -2.07
CA ASP A 79 -17.40 6.27 -0.95
C ASP A 79 -17.50 5.49 0.37
N ASP A 80 -16.81 5.97 1.41
CA ASP A 80 -16.88 5.46 2.79
C ASP A 80 -16.69 3.93 2.94
N THR A 81 -15.91 3.32 2.05
CA THR A 81 -15.74 1.86 1.96
C THR A 81 -14.45 1.34 2.62
N PHE A 82 -13.44 2.21 2.80
CA PHE A 82 -12.11 1.80 3.28
C PHE A 82 -11.74 2.54 4.56
N ASP A 83 -11.16 1.81 5.51
CA ASP A 83 -10.63 2.38 6.75
C ASP A 83 -9.35 3.19 6.48
N CYS A 84 -8.57 2.80 5.46
CA CYS A 84 -7.31 3.43 5.12
C CYS A 84 -7.05 3.39 3.61
N THR A 85 -6.42 4.45 3.09
CA THR A 85 -5.94 4.54 1.71
C THR A 85 -4.44 4.80 1.69
N LEU A 86 -3.71 4.04 0.87
CA LEU A 86 -2.27 4.11 0.69
C LEU A 86 -1.90 4.59 -0.71
N LEU A 87 -0.87 5.43 -0.76
CA LEU A 87 -0.19 5.84 -1.99
C LEU A 87 1.32 5.62 -1.79
N HIS A 88 1.76 4.37 -1.96
CA HIS A 88 3.16 4.01 -1.73
C HIS A 88 3.94 4.05 -3.04
N TRP A 89 4.84 5.05 -3.17
CA TRP A 89 5.63 5.29 -4.40
C TRP A 89 4.78 5.44 -5.67
N SER A 90 3.56 5.97 -5.57
CA SER A 90 2.70 6.17 -6.74
C SER A 90 2.47 7.63 -7.12
N LEU A 91 2.42 8.53 -6.13
CA LEU A 91 2.00 9.92 -6.35
C LEU A 91 2.92 10.70 -7.30
N HIS A 92 4.20 10.34 -7.39
CA HIS A 92 5.16 10.97 -8.30
C HIS A 92 4.93 10.63 -9.78
N HIS A 93 3.99 9.73 -10.10
CA HIS A 93 3.53 9.50 -11.46
C HIS A 93 2.40 10.44 -11.89
N VAL A 94 1.82 11.20 -10.96
CA VAL A 94 0.78 12.19 -11.28
C VAL A 94 1.46 13.42 -11.89
N PRO A 95 1.09 13.83 -13.12
CA PRO A 95 1.58 15.07 -13.71
C PRO A 95 1.28 16.26 -12.80
N GLN A 96 2.21 17.20 -12.64
CA GLN A 96 2.01 18.39 -11.79
C GLN A 96 0.78 19.19 -12.19
N ASP A 97 0.45 19.19 -13.47
CA ASP A 97 -0.65 19.93 -14.09
C ASP A 97 -2.03 19.32 -13.75
N SER A 98 -2.04 18.13 -13.13
CA SER A 98 -3.22 17.37 -12.73
C SER A 98 -3.46 17.33 -11.22
N MET A 99 -2.64 18.05 -10.44
CA MET A 99 -2.76 18.19 -8.98
C MET A 99 -3.60 19.41 -8.58
#